data_AF-A0A947KUX7-F1
#
_entry.id   AF-A0A947KUX7-F1
#
_cell.length_a   1.000
_cell.length_b   1.000
_cell.length_c   1.000
_cell.angle_alpha   90.00
_cell.angle_beta   90.00
_cell.angle_gamma   90.00
#
_symmetry.space_group_name_H-M   'P 1'
#
loop_
_entity.id
_entity.type
_entity.pdbx_description
1 polymer ?
#
loop_
_entity_poly.entity_id
_entity_poly.type
_entity_poly.pdbx_seq_one_letter_code
_entity_poly.pdbx_strand_id
1 'polypeptide(L)'
;MKNKIEIICHKCSKDNTVKLFEQSNCKHCEEEIIGKKYIRKPWILIPTTLAVLSGVAGGIYIDEKIETDRYPISIEHSIVESCIHADGKVRNKKYVIEKKEICVCALENTIDEISYSEFKNENYKFTTIFSQQIAKCD
;
A
#
# COMPACT_ATOMS: atom_id res chain seq x y z
N MET A 1 -46.09 -23.06 -26.72
CA MET A 1 -46.56 -21.67 -26.50
C MET A 1 -46.17 -20.83 -27.72
N LYS A 2 -47.07 -19.98 -28.22
CA LYS A 2 -46.97 -19.36 -29.56
C LYS A 2 -46.06 -18.13 -29.52
N ASN A 3 -44.84 -18.25 -30.05
CA ASN A 3 -43.88 -17.13 -30.19
C ASN A 3 -44.29 -16.20 -31.34
N LYS A 4 -45.13 -15.23 -31.05
CA LYS A 4 -45.53 -14.16 -31.98
C LYS A 4 -45.10 -12.82 -31.38
N ILE A 5 -44.52 -11.96 -32.21
CA ILE A 5 -44.27 -10.56 -31.86
C ILE A 5 -45.15 -9.69 -32.73
N GLU A 6 -45.84 -8.75 -32.11
CA GLU A 6 -46.59 -7.69 -32.77
C GLU A 6 -45.65 -6.50 -32.97
N ILE A 7 -45.52 -6.06 -34.22
CA ILE A 7 -44.66 -4.95 -34.61
C ILE A 7 -45.49 -3.96 -35.39
N ILE A 8 -45.43 -2.69 -34.99
CA ILE A 8 -46.08 -1.59 -35.70
C ILE A 8 -45.14 -1.11 -36.82
N CYS A 9 -45.63 -1.09 -38.05
CA CYS A 9 -44.85 -0.58 -39.18
C CYS A 9 -44.65 0.93 -39.03
N HIS A 10 -43.40 1.40 -38.92
CA HIS A 10 -43.09 2.82 -38.73
C HIS A 10 -43.55 3.73 -39.88
N LYS A 11 -43.81 3.19 -41.08
CA LYS A 11 -44.23 3.99 -42.25
C LYS A 11 -45.73 4.18 -42.38
N CYS A 12 -46.52 3.20 -41.94
CA CYS A 12 -47.97 3.22 -42.13
C CYS A 12 -48.75 2.98 -40.84
N SER A 13 -48.06 2.84 -39.70
CA SER A 13 -48.60 2.62 -38.37
C SER A 13 -49.58 1.45 -38.26
N LYS A 14 -49.49 0.48 -39.18
CA LYS A 14 -50.30 -0.74 -39.15
C LYS A 14 -49.62 -1.82 -38.31
N ASP A 15 -50.41 -2.53 -37.53
CA ASP A 15 -49.98 -3.69 -36.77
C ASP A 15 -49.63 -4.86 -37.70
N ASN A 16 -48.50 -5.50 -37.44
CA ASN A 16 -48.07 -6.70 -38.15
C ASN A 16 -47.70 -7.76 -37.13
N THR A 17 -48.18 -8.98 -37.33
CA THR A 17 -47.80 -10.12 -36.50
C THR A 17 -46.70 -10.91 -37.20
N VAL A 18 -45.48 -10.86 -36.65
CA VAL A 18 -44.37 -11.69 -37.12
C VAL A 18 -44.38 -13.00 -36.32
N LYS A 19 -44.52 -14.12 -37.03
CA LYS A 19 -44.29 -15.44 -36.44
C LYS A 19 -42.78 -15.65 -36.38
N LEU A 20 -42.21 -15.79 -35.19
CA LEU A 20 -40.81 -16.22 -35.08
C LEU A 20 -40.72 -17.70 -35.46
N PHE A 21 -39.73 -18.02 -36.30
CA PHE A 21 -39.48 -19.38 -36.75
C PHE A 21 -39.21 -20.31 -35.56
N GLU A 22 -39.67 -21.55 -35.72
CA GLU A 22 -39.63 -22.61 -34.74
C GLU A 22 -38.18 -23.03 -34.46
N GLN A 23 -37.85 -23.10 -33.16
CA GLN A 23 -36.69 -23.75 -32.55
C GLN A 23 -35.34 -23.56 -33.25
N SER A 24 -34.64 -22.48 -32.89
CA SER A 24 -33.20 -22.38 -33.14
C SER A 24 -32.42 -23.05 -32.00
N ASN A 25 -31.94 -24.28 -32.25
CA ASN A 25 -31.01 -24.96 -31.35
C ASN A 25 -29.58 -24.46 -31.60
N CYS A 26 -28.76 -24.43 -30.54
CA CYS A 26 -27.34 -24.14 -30.68
C CYS A 26 -26.67 -25.21 -31.53
N LYS A 27 -25.95 -24.83 -32.59
CA LYS A 27 -25.26 -25.79 -33.47
C LYS A 27 -24.17 -26.61 -32.77
N HIS A 28 -23.71 -26.18 -31.60
CA HIS A 28 -22.61 -26.84 -30.89
C HIS A 28 -23.09 -27.81 -29.81
N CYS A 29 -24.16 -27.47 -29.09
CA CYS A 29 -24.66 -28.26 -27.96
C CYS A 29 -26.13 -28.68 -28.09
N GLU A 30 -26.78 -28.34 -29.22
CA GLU A 30 -28.15 -28.69 -29.58
C GLU A 30 -29.25 -28.20 -28.61
N GLU A 31 -28.89 -27.40 -27.60
CA GLU A 31 -29.88 -26.82 -26.68
C GLU A 31 -30.69 -25.69 -27.33
N GLU A 32 -31.98 -25.61 -26.94
CA GLU A 32 -32.89 -24.55 -27.35
C GLU A 32 -32.42 -23.19 -26.80
N ILE A 33 -32.11 -22.26 -27.72
CA ILE A 33 -31.60 -20.92 -27.38
C ILE A 33 -32.74 -19.99 -26.92
N ILE A 34 -33.96 -20.23 -27.42
CA ILE A 34 -35.08 -19.32 -27.25
C ILE A 34 -35.81 -19.65 -25.94
N GLY A 35 -35.91 -18.66 -25.03
CA GLY A 35 -36.67 -18.78 -23.77
C GLY A 35 -35.81 -18.96 -22.52
N LYS A 36 -34.49 -19.17 -22.63
CA LYS A 36 -33.59 -19.22 -21.47
C LYS A 36 -33.10 -17.80 -21.11
N LYS A 37 -33.48 -17.32 -19.91
CA LYS A 37 -33.02 -16.04 -19.36
C LYS A 37 -31.55 -16.18 -18.93
N TYR A 38 -30.63 -15.64 -19.72
CA TYR A 38 -29.21 -15.61 -19.36
C TYR A 38 -28.97 -14.64 -18.19
N ILE A 39 -28.93 -15.19 -16.98
CA ILE A 39 -28.46 -14.45 -15.80
C ILE A 39 -26.93 -14.48 -15.86
N ARG A 40 -26.31 -13.36 -16.25
CA ARG A 40 -24.86 -13.16 -16.09
C ARG A 40 -24.54 -13.27 -14.60
N LYS A 41 -23.95 -14.39 -14.17
CA LYS A 41 -23.54 -14.59 -12.77
C LYS A 41 -22.49 -13.52 -12.40
N PRO A 42 -22.67 -12.73 -11.33
CA PRO A 42 -21.73 -11.70 -10.92
C PRO A 42 -20.56 -12.33 -10.13
N TRP A 43 -19.77 -13.18 -10.78
CA TRP A 43 -18.57 -13.78 -10.18
C TRP A 43 -17.43 -12.78 -9.94
N ILE A 44 -17.63 -11.50 -10.28
CA ILE A 44 -16.61 -10.43 -10.21
C ILE A 44 -16.73 -9.59 -8.93
N LEU A 45 -17.76 -9.79 -8.09
CA LEU A 45 -17.99 -8.94 -6.90
C LEU A 45 -17.46 -9.51 -5.57
N ILE A 46 -16.85 -10.70 -5.57
CA ILE A 46 -16.34 -11.34 -4.34
C ILE A 46 -14.88 -10.96 -4.00
N PRO A 47 -13.93 -10.65 -4.92
CA PRO A 47 -12.53 -10.47 -4.52
C PRO A 47 -12.20 -9.08 -3.96
N THR A 48 -13.03 -8.05 -4.16
CA THR A 48 -12.69 -6.67 -3.76
C THR A 48 -12.83 -6.42 -2.27
N THR A 49 -13.83 -7.01 -1.59
CA THR A 49 -14.02 -6.78 -0.15
C THR A 49 -12.93 -7.44 0.70
N LEU A 50 -12.48 -8.64 0.31
CA LEU A 50 -11.44 -9.37 1.04
C LEU A 50 -10.07 -8.68 0.89
N ALA A 51 -9.74 -8.18 -0.30
CA ALA A 51 -8.51 -7.44 -0.55
C ALA A 51 -8.44 -6.10 0.20
N VAL A 52 -9.56 -5.38 0.30
CA VAL A 52 -9.63 -4.11 1.06
C VAL A 52 -9.45 -4.37 2.56
N LEU A 53 -10.08 -5.40 3.11
CA LEU A 53 -9.95 -5.75 4.53
C LEU A 53 -8.52 -6.20 4.89
N SER A 54 -7.87 -6.99 4.03
CA SER A 54 -6.46 -7.36 4.24
C SER A 54 -5.52 -6.16 4.13
N GLY A 55 -5.81 -5.21 3.24
CA GLY A 55 -5.02 -3.99 3.09
C GLY A 55 -5.08 -3.09 4.33
N VAL A 56 -6.28 -2.89 4.89
CA VAL A 56 -6.46 -2.05 6.10
C VAL A 56 -5.85 -2.72 7.33
N ALA A 57 -6.11 -4.01 7.56
CA ALA A 57 -5.56 -4.72 8.71
C ALA A 57 -4.04 -4.86 8.65
N GLY A 58 -3.50 -5.15 7.46
CA GLY A 58 -2.05 -5.21 7.23
C GLY A 58 -1.38 -3.84 7.41
N GLY A 59 -1.98 -2.77 6.86
CA GLY A 59 -1.46 -1.42 6.98
C GLY A 59 -1.33 -0.96 8.43
N ILE A 60 -2.38 -1.10 9.24
CA ILE A 60 -2.37 -0.66 10.66
C ILE A 60 -1.35 -1.45 11.48
N TYR A 61 -1.28 -2.78 11.32
CA TYR A 61 -0.37 -3.61 12.11
C TYR A 61 1.10 -3.38 11.76
N ILE A 62 1.40 -3.13 10.49
CA ILE A 62 2.76 -2.80 10.04
C ILE A 62 3.15 -1.40 10.52
N ASP A 63 2.24 -0.43 10.41
CA ASP A 63 2.46 0.95 10.84
C ASP A 63 2.70 1.04 12.37
N GLU A 64 1.86 0.40 13.19
CA GLU A 64 2.05 0.35 14.65
C GLU A 64 3.38 -0.30 15.06
N LYS A 65 3.81 -1.36 14.36
CA LYS A 65 5.06 -2.04 14.68
C LYS A 65 6.30 -1.26 14.23
N ILE A 66 6.21 -0.51 13.12
CA ILE A 66 7.30 0.35 12.63
C ILE A 66 7.39 1.63 13.46
N GLU A 67 6.26 2.28 13.77
CA GLU A 67 6.24 3.48 14.61
C GLU A 67 6.72 3.22 16.03
N THR A 68 6.47 2.03 16.60
CA THR A 68 6.88 1.70 17.98
C THR A 68 8.37 1.49 18.17
N ASP A 69 9.12 1.16 17.10
CA ASP A 69 10.57 0.91 17.19
C ASP A 69 11.41 2.08 16.62
N ARG A 70 10.76 3.20 16.30
CA ARG A 70 11.43 4.45 15.93
C ARG A 70 12.05 5.11 17.16
N TYR A 71 13.19 5.76 16.97
CA TYR A 71 13.82 6.58 18.01
C TYR A 71 12.91 7.77 18.33
N PRO A 72 12.57 8.02 19.61
CA PRO A 72 11.87 9.24 19.97
C PRO A 72 12.71 10.47 19.60
N ILE A 73 12.07 11.53 19.12
CA ILE A 73 12.75 12.80 18.74
C ILE A 73 13.66 13.32 19.86
N SER A 74 13.26 13.18 21.12
CA SER A 74 14.07 13.58 22.27
C SER A 74 15.39 12.81 22.36
N ILE A 75 15.39 11.52 21.99
CA ILE A 75 16.58 10.67 21.95
C ILE A 75 17.44 11.03 20.75
N GLU A 76 16.86 11.16 19.55
CA GLU A 76 17.57 11.60 18.35
C GLU A 76 18.31 12.92 18.60
N HIS A 77 17.61 13.90 19.16
CA HIS A 77 18.19 15.19 19.54
C HIS A 77 19.30 15.06 20.57
N SER A 78 19.10 14.23 21.60
CA SER A 78 20.12 14.01 22.65
C SER A 78 21.39 13.37 22.09
N ILE A 79 21.28 12.46 21.13
CA ILE A 79 22.43 11.82 20.48
C ILE A 79 23.19 12.84 19.64
N VAL A 80 22.49 13.63 18.81
CA VAL A 80 23.10 14.67 17.98
C VAL A 80 23.81 15.72 18.84
N GLU A 81 23.17 16.22 19.89
CA GLU A 81 23.78 17.21 20.79
C GLU A 81 25.03 16.67 21.49
N SER A 82 24.99 15.40 21.94
CA SER A 82 26.13 14.75 22.56
C SER A 82 27.28 14.55 21.56
N CYS A 83 26.96 14.26 20.30
CA CYS A 83 27.94 14.12 19.22
C CYS A 83 28.63 15.46 18.89
N ILE A 84 27.86 16.56 18.82
CA ILE A 84 28.39 17.91 18.57
C ILE A 84 29.35 18.35 19.69
N HIS A 85 29.00 18.03 20.94
CA HIS A 85 29.74 18.46 22.13
C HIS A 85 30.59 17.35 22.77
N ALA A 86 30.99 16.34 21.98
CA ALA A 86 31.69 15.15 22.49
C ALA A 86 33.01 15.48 23.23
N ASP A 87 33.67 16.60 22.90
CA ASP A 87 34.91 17.05 23.52
C ASP A 87 34.72 18.06 24.67
N GLY A 88 33.46 18.44 24.97
CA GLY A 88 33.10 19.38 26.03
C GLY A 88 33.57 20.82 25.80
N LYS A 89 34.07 21.17 24.60
CA LYS A 89 34.61 22.50 24.32
C LYS A 89 33.55 23.43 23.77
N VAL A 90 33.65 24.70 24.13
CA VAL A 90 32.87 25.76 23.48
C VAL A 90 33.40 25.96 22.05
N ARG A 91 32.50 25.90 21.08
CA ARG A 91 32.82 25.98 19.64
C ARG A 91 32.11 27.16 19.00
N ASN A 92 32.69 27.69 17.92
CA ASN A 92 32.04 28.75 17.16
C ASN A 92 30.83 28.20 16.39
N LYS A 93 29.92 29.09 15.99
CA LYS A 93 28.68 28.71 15.29
C LYS A 93 28.95 27.89 14.01
N LYS A 94 30.01 28.22 13.27
CA LYS A 94 30.35 27.53 12.02
C LYS A 94 30.68 26.06 12.27
N TYR A 95 31.56 25.79 13.24
CA TYR A 95 31.93 24.44 13.65
C TYR A 95 30.71 23.65 14.12
N VAL A 96 29.82 24.26 14.91
CA VAL A 96 28.61 23.59 15.40
C VAL A 96 27.70 23.17 14.24
N ILE A 97 27.54 24.01 13.21
CA ILE A 97 26.73 23.70 12.03
C ILE A 97 27.35 22.54 11.24
N GLU A 98 28.65 22.63 10.93
CA GLU A 98 29.37 21.58 10.19
C GLU A 98 29.34 20.25 10.94
N LYS A 99 29.59 20.28 12.27
CA LYS A 99 29.57 19.08 13.09
C LYS A 99 28.17 18.48 13.22
N LYS A 100 27.13 19.33 13.25
CA LYS A 100 25.73 18.88 13.27
C LYS A 100 25.38 18.08 12.02
N GLU A 101 25.83 18.51 10.83
CA GLU A 101 25.58 17.78 9.58
C GLU A 101 26.20 16.37 9.62
N ILE A 102 27.45 16.26 10.10
CA ILE A 102 28.14 14.97 10.29
C ILE A 102 27.37 14.08 11.29
N CYS A 103 26.97 14.64 12.43
CA CYS A 103 26.27 13.89 13.47
C CYS A 103 24.88 13.40 13.03
N VAL A 104 24.16 14.20 12.23
CA VAL A 104 22.87 13.81 11.65
C VAL A 104 23.07 12.71 10.62
N CYS A 105 24.02 12.87 9.68
CA CYS A 105 24.37 11.84 8.70
C CYS A 105 24.73 10.50 9.38
N ALA A 106 25.55 10.56 10.42
CA ALA A 106 25.94 9.36 11.16
C ALA A 106 24.74 8.71 11.88
N LEU A 107 23.83 9.53 12.42
CA LEU A 107 22.64 9.03 13.11
C LEU A 107 21.66 8.37 12.14
N GLU A 108 21.39 8.98 10.99
CA GLU A 108 20.54 8.41 9.94
C GLU A 108 21.04 7.03 9.52
N ASN A 109 22.33 6.92 9.18
CA ASN A 109 22.95 5.64 8.80
C ASN A 109 22.96 4.61 9.94
N THR A 110 22.99 5.06 11.21
CA THR A 110 22.98 4.15 12.36
C THR A 110 21.59 3.62 12.66
N ILE A 111 20.54 4.45 12.50
CA ILE A 111 19.14 4.05 12.71
C ILE A 111 18.72 3.01 11.66
N ASP A 112 19.29 3.06 10.46
CA ASP A 112 19.08 2.03 9.42
C ASP A 112 19.68 0.66 9.80
N GLU A 113 20.68 0.63 10.68
CA GLU A 113 21.37 -0.59 11.11
C GLU A 113 20.93 -1.08 12.50
N ILE A 114 20.44 -0.20 13.37
CA ILE A 114 20.13 -0.49 14.78
C ILE A 114 18.79 0.12 15.15
N SER A 115 17.84 -0.75 15.51
CA SER A 115 16.52 -0.31 15.96
C SER A 115 16.55 0.31 17.36
N TYR A 116 15.50 1.04 17.74
CA TYR A 116 15.46 1.68 19.06
C TYR A 116 15.48 0.66 20.21
N SER A 117 14.80 -0.47 20.03
CA SER A 117 14.82 -1.58 20.99
C SER A 117 16.22 -2.18 21.17
N GLU A 118 17.01 -2.33 20.10
CA GLU A 118 18.42 -2.74 20.19
C GLU A 118 19.27 -1.69 20.90
N PHE A 119 19.11 -0.41 20.56
CA PHE A 119 19.81 0.70 21.23
C PHE A 119 19.60 0.69 22.75
N LYS A 120 18.36 0.44 23.22
CA LYS A 120 18.05 0.40 24.66
C LYS A 120 18.73 -0.75 25.40
N ASN A 121 18.97 -1.87 24.72
CA ASN A 121 19.52 -3.09 25.33
C ASN A 121 21.04 -3.21 25.14
N GLU A 122 21.59 -2.67 24.04
CA GLU A 122 22.96 -2.90 23.59
C GLU A 122 23.71 -1.60 23.27
N ASN A 123 23.88 -0.73 24.28
CA ASN A 123 24.58 0.56 24.14
C ASN A 123 25.97 0.45 23.48
N TYR A 124 26.73 -0.62 23.73
CA TYR A 124 28.05 -0.83 23.13
C TYR A 124 28.00 -0.98 21.60
N LYS A 125 27.03 -1.75 21.09
CA LYS A 125 26.84 -1.97 19.65
C LYS A 125 26.52 -0.64 18.96
N PHE A 126 25.61 0.15 19.55
CA PHE A 126 25.29 1.48 19.07
C PHE A 126 26.52 2.39 18.99
N THR A 127 27.27 2.53 20.08
CA THR A 127 28.45 3.42 20.08
C THR A 127 29.50 3.02 19.05
N THR A 128 29.68 1.71 18.83
CA THR A 128 30.63 1.18 17.85
C THR A 128 30.21 1.55 16.43
N ILE A 129 28.97 1.25 16.06
CA ILE A 129 28.45 1.54 14.72
C ILE A 129 28.36 3.05 14.49
N PHE A 130 27.82 3.81 15.45
CA PHE A 130 27.71 5.26 15.34
C PHE A 130 29.07 5.93 15.12
N SER A 131 30.11 5.49 15.84
CA SER A 131 31.48 6.00 15.64
C SER A 131 32.04 5.67 14.25
N GLN A 132 31.71 4.51 13.69
CA GLN A 132 32.08 4.14 12.33
C GLN A 132 31.35 5.00 11.29
N GLN A 133 30.05 5.29 11.50
CA GLN A 133 29.30 6.13 10.58
C GLN A 133 29.77 7.59 10.62
N ILE A 134 30.19 8.11 11.78
CA ILE A 134 30.83 9.44 11.87
C ILE A 134 32.03 9.53 10.93
N ALA A 135 32.90 8.51 10.91
CA ALA A 135 34.10 8.52 10.07
C ALA A 135 33.80 8.43 8.55
N LYS A 136 32.58 8.01 8.16
CA LYS A 136 32.15 7.98 6.75
C LYS A 136 31.49 9.28 6.29
N CYS A 137 30.97 10.07 7.23
CA CYS A 137 30.27 11.32 6.97
C CYS A 137 31.19 12.56 7.04
N ASP A 138 32.47 12.37 7.40
CA ASP A 138 33.51 13.41 7.55
C ASP A 138 34.16 13.80 6.20
#